data_AF-A0A3C1UKC7-F1
#
_entry.id   AF-A0A3C1UKC7-F1
#
_cell.length_a   1.000
_cell.length_b   1.000
_cell.length_c   1.000
_cell.angle_alpha   90.00
_cell.angle_beta   90.00
_cell.angle_gamma   90.00
#
_symmetry.space_group_name_H-M   'P 1'
#
loop_
_entity.id
_entity.type
_entity.pdbx_description
1 polymer ?
#
loop_
_entity_poly.entity_id
_entity_poly.type
_entity_poly.pdbx_seq_one_letter_code
_entity_poly.pdbx_strand_id
1 'polypeptide(L)'
;HSSPAMIRKTERKPLRVFLQEGMNDLDNAHGNWPLANKKMEKALRFMDYDYRMVWGTGGHSSKHGGQIFPQTMRWVWRDFR
;
A
#
# COMPACT_ATOMS: atom_id res chain seq x y z
N HIS A 1 -12.57 4.90 10.84
CA HIS A 1 -11.14 4.54 10.80
C HIS A 1 -10.90 3.11 11.30
N SER A 2 -10.86 2.08 10.44
CA SER A 2 -10.40 0.74 10.88
C SER A 2 -10.03 -0.23 9.73
N SER A 3 -9.68 0.26 8.55
CA SER A 3 -9.41 -0.60 7.39
C SER A 3 -8.36 -1.71 7.66
N PRO A 4 -7.25 -1.47 8.39
CA PRO A 4 -6.30 -2.53 8.73
C PRO A 4 -6.87 -3.61 9.67
N ALA A 5 -7.71 -3.24 10.64
CA ALA A 5 -8.30 -4.22 11.55
C ALA A 5 -9.38 -5.06 10.86
N MET A 6 -10.11 -4.46 9.90
CA MET A 6 -11.07 -5.18 9.07
C MET A 6 -10.40 -6.27 8.25
N ILE A 7 -9.28 -5.96 7.58
CA ILE A 7 -8.54 -6.95 6.78
C ILE A 7 -8.20 -8.20 7.59
N ARG A 8 -7.80 -8.03 8.85
CA ARG A 8 -7.44 -9.15 9.75
C ARG A 8 -8.62 -9.98 10.24
N LYS A 9 -9.85 -9.46 10.14
CA LYS A 9 -11.06 -10.05 10.73
C LYS A 9 -12.05 -10.56 9.68
N THR A 10 -11.83 -10.24 8.41
CA THR A 10 -12.68 -10.67 7.30
C THR A 10 -12.02 -11.80 6.54
N GLU A 11 -12.83 -12.64 5.89
CA GLU A 11 -12.35 -13.65 4.94
C GLU A 11 -11.43 -13.02 3.87
N ARG A 12 -10.35 -13.74 3.53
CA ARG A 12 -9.39 -13.28 2.53
C ARG A 12 -10.05 -13.23 1.17
N LYS A 13 -9.94 -12.08 0.50
CA LYS A 13 -10.41 -11.91 -0.88
C LYS A 13 -9.30 -12.27 -1.88
N PRO A 14 -9.63 -12.70 -3.11
CA PRO A 14 -8.65 -12.98 -4.16
C PRO A 14 -8.11 -11.66 -4.76
N LEU A 15 -7.40 -10.88 -3.95
CA LEU A 15 -6.86 -9.58 -4.31
C LEU A 15 -5.33 -9.64 -4.38
N ARG A 16 -4.80 -8.93 -5.37
CA ARG A 16 -3.40 -8.54 -5.47
C ARG A 16 -3.29 -7.05 -5.18
N VAL A 17 -2.38 -6.65 -4.29
CA VAL A 17 -2.34 -5.28 -3.76
C VAL A 17 -0.95 -4.67 -3.93
N PHE A 18 -0.85 -3.57 -4.69
CA PHE A 18 0.36 -2.75 -4.75
C PHE A 18 0.14 -1.46 -3.97
N LEU A 19 1.04 -1.16 -3.03
CA LEU A 19 1.01 0.05 -2.22
C LEU A 19 2.31 0.84 -2.44
N GLN A 20 2.17 2.14 -2.68
CA GLN A 20 3.27 3.10 -2.70
C GLN A 20 2.97 4.20 -1.68
N GLU A 21 3.98 4.55 -0.88
CA GLU A 21 3.89 5.63 0.10
C GLU A 21 5.22 6.39 0.18
N GLY A 22 5.18 7.64 0.60
CA GLY A 22 6.34 8.47 0.94
C GLY A 22 6.60 8.49 2.45
N MET A 23 7.85 8.36 2.88
CA MET A 23 8.22 8.44 4.30
C MET A 23 7.99 9.84 4.89
N ASN A 24 7.95 10.86 4.04
CA ASN A 24 7.72 12.27 4.40
C ASN A 24 6.34 12.74 3.91
N ASP A 25 5.39 11.83 3.69
CA ASP A 25 4.01 12.19 3.37
C ASP A 25 3.29 12.76 4.60
N LEU A 26 2.03 13.13 4.44
CA LEU A 26 1.27 13.94 5.38
C LEU A 26 1.24 13.36 6.79
N ASP A 27 1.67 14.20 7.73
CA ASP A 27 1.49 14.03 9.18
C ASP A 27 0.96 15.35 9.74
N ASN A 28 -0.34 15.40 10.05
CA ASN A 28 -1.01 16.60 10.52
C ASN A 28 -2.19 16.27 11.45
N ALA A 29 -3.01 17.27 11.80
CA ALA A 29 -4.17 17.10 12.69
C ALA A 29 -5.19 16.03 12.22
N HIS A 30 -5.15 15.63 10.95
CA HIS A 30 -6.01 14.59 10.37
C HIS A 30 -5.34 13.21 10.32
N GLY A 31 -4.09 13.09 10.79
CA GLY A 31 -3.38 11.83 10.99
C GLY A 31 -2.04 11.74 10.25
N ASN A 32 -1.40 10.60 10.45
CA ASN A 32 -0.09 10.25 9.90
C ASN A 32 -0.25 9.16 8.83
N TRP A 33 -0.09 9.55 7.56
CA TRP A 33 -0.29 8.67 6.41
C TRP A 33 0.76 7.57 6.31
N PRO A 34 2.08 7.86 6.49
CA PRO A 34 3.10 6.81 6.53
C PRO A 34 2.80 5.75 7.59
N LEU A 35 2.38 6.14 8.79
CA LEU A 35 2.02 5.21 9.86
C LEU A 35 0.77 4.41 9.52
N ALA A 36 -0.24 5.03 8.90
CA ALA A 36 -1.44 4.33 8.46
C ALA A 36 -1.11 3.26 7.40
N ASN A 37 -0.27 3.58 6.42
CA ASN A 37 0.17 2.63 5.40
C ASN A 37 1.10 1.53 5.94
N LYS A 38 1.95 1.82 6.94
CA LYS A 38 2.66 0.77 7.70
C LYS A 38 1.70 -0.21 8.38
N LYS A 39 0.63 0.30 8.98
CA LYS A 39 -0.41 -0.56 9.60
C LYS A 39 -1.12 -1.40 8.55
N MET A 40 -1.39 -0.85 7.37
CA MET A 40 -1.97 -1.57 6.23
C MET A 40 -1.06 -2.71 5.75
N GLU A 41 0.22 -2.43 5.54
CA GLU A 41 1.22 -3.42 5.16
C GLU A 41 1.27 -4.59 6.17
N LYS A 42 1.29 -4.29 7.47
CA LYS A 42 1.26 -5.32 8.53
C LYS A 42 -0.05 -6.10 8.58
N ALA A 43 -1.16 -5.56 8.08
CA ALA A 43 -2.43 -6.27 7.99
C ALA A 43 -2.46 -7.23 6.80
N LEU A 44 -2.03 -6.77 5.62
CA LEU A 44 -1.91 -7.58 4.41
C LEU A 44 -0.97 -8.76 4.61
N ARG A 45 0.20 -8.52 5.24
CA ARG A 45 1.15 -9.58 5.58
C ARG A 45 0.58 -10.61 6.55
N PHE A 46 -0.16 -10.16 7.56
CA PHE A 46 -0.76 -11.08 8.55
C PHE A 46 -1.76 -12.03 7.91
N MET A 47 -2.53 -11.54 6.93
CA MET A 47 -3.53 -12.33 6.21
C MET A 47 -2.98 -13.05 4.98
N ASP A 48 -1.66 -13.05 4.79
CA ASP A 48 -0.99 -13.69 3.65
C ASP A 48 -1.58 -13.27 2.30
N TYR A 49 -1.80 -11.96 2.11
CA TYR A 49 -2.18 -11.41 0.81
C TYR A 49 -0.98 -11.39 -0.14
N ASP A 50 -1.26 -11.52 -1.43
CA ASP A 50 -0.28 -11.20 -2.46
C ASP A 50 -0.13 -9.67 -2.58
N TYR A 51 0.87 -9.12 -1.89
CA TYR A 51 1.08 -7.68 -1.84
C TYR A 51 2.52 -7.26 -2.13
N ARG A 52 2.67 -6.01 -2.58
CA ARG A 52 3.97 -5.32 -2.68
C ARG A 52 3.86 -3.92 -2.10
N MET A 53 4.77 -3.59 -1.18
CA MET A 53 4.91 -2.25 -0.62
C MET A 53 6.18 -1.60 -1.15
N VAL A 54 6.08 -0.35 -1.61
CA VAL A 54 7.23 0.45 -2.04
C VAL A 54 7.24 1.77 -1.28
N TRP A 55 8.29 1.98 -0.49
CA TRP A 55 8.53 3.20 0.25
C TRP A 55 9.44 4.14 -0.54
N GLY A 56 8.98 5.37 -0.79
CA GLY A 56 9.81 6.47 -1.27
C GLY A 56 10.14 7.44 -0.13
N THR A 57 11.02 8.40 -0.38
CA THR A 57 11.37 9.46 0.58
C THR A 57 10.64 10.78 0.30
N GLY A 58 9.77 10.84 -0.71
CA GLY A 58 8.98 12.01 -1.02
C GLY A 58 7.84 12.27 -0.02
N GLY A 59 7.19 13.43 -0.16
CA GLY A 59 5.90 13.72 0.47
C GLY A 59 4.74 13.58 -0.52
N HIS A 60 3.62 14.27 -0.26
CA HIS A 60 2.39 14.19 -1.05
C HIS A 60 2.57 14.67 -2.50
N SER A 61 3.02 13.78 -3.38
CA SER A 61 3.43 14.09 -4.75
C SER A 61 3.29 12.90 -5.67
N SER A 62 2.89 13.16 -6.91
CA SER A 62 2.79 12.14 -7.98
C SER A 62 4.13 11.72 -8.57
N LYS A 63 5.25 12.38 -8.21
CA LYS A 63 6.56 12.13 -8.83
C LYS A 63 7.03 10.68 -8.69
N HIS A 64 7.09 10.16 -7.47
CA HIS A 64 7.58 8.80 -7.23
C HIS A 64 6.62 7.74 -7.79
N GLY A 65 5.31 7.89 -7.50
CA GLY A 65 4.28 6.99 -8.02
C GLY A 65 4.28 6.94 -9.56
N GLY A 66 4.43 8.09 -10.22
CA GLY A 66 4.53 8.18 -11.68
C GLY A 66 5.78 7.51 -12.25
N GLN A 67 6.93 7.64 -11.58
CA GLN A 67 8.19 7.00 -12.00
C GLN A 67 8.12 5.47 -11.94
N ILE A 68 7.43 4.90 -10.95
CA ILE A 68 7.32 3.45 -10.79
C ILE A 68 6.07 2.85 -11.44
N PHE A 69 5.20 3.67 -12.04
CA PHE A 69 3.92 3.23 -12.55
C PHE A 69 4.03 2.08 -13.57
N PRO A 70 4.93 2.11 -14.58
CA PRO A 70 5.08 0.99 -15.51
C PRO A 70 5.44 -0.34 -14.83
N GLN A 71 6.28 -0.30 -13.79
CA GLN A 71 6.67 -1.46 -12.98
C GLN A 71 5.48 -1.96 -12.14
N THR A 72 4.72 -1.04 -11.56
CA THR A 72 3.48 -1.35 -10.83
C THR A 72 2.50 -2.10 -11.72
N MET A 73 2.24 -1.60 -12.94
CA MET A 73 1.33 -2.24 -13.89
C MET A 73 1.79 -3.65 -14.25
N ARG A 74 3.08 -3.84 -14.56
CA ARG A 74 3.64 -5.18 -14.82
C ARG A 74 3.47 -6.13 -13.62
N TRP A 75 3.63 -5.63 -12.39
CA TRP A 75 3.47 -6.45 -11.20
C TRP A 75 2.01 -6.80 -10.92
N VAL A 76 1.07 -5.86 -11.10
CA VAL A 76 -0.36 -6.13 -10.86
C VAL A 76 -0.93 -7.08 -11.92
N TRP A 77 -0.51 -6.95 -13.18
CA TRP A 77 -0.94 -7.83 -14.30
C TRP A 77 -0.06 -9.04 -14.54
N ARG A 78 0.91 -9.34 -13.67
CA ARG A 78 1.69 -10.57 -13.82
C ARG A 78 0.76 -11.78 -13.85
N ASP A 79 1.11 -12.76 -14.67
CA ASP A 79 0.35 -13.99 -14.88
C ASP A 79 -1.02 -13.80 -15.57
N PHE A 80 -1.36 -12.58 -16.00
CA PHE A 80 -2.52 -12.37 -16.87
C PHE A 80 -2.26 -13.02 -18.23
N ARG A 81 -3.22 -13.85 -18.67
CA ARG A 81 -3.22 -14.55 -19.95
C ARG A 81 -4.54 -14.30 -20.66
#